data_AF-A0A368KSL7-F1
#
_entry.id   AF-A0A368KSL7-F1
#
_cell.length_a   1.000
_cell.length_b   1.000
_cell.length_c   1.000
_cell.angle_alpha   90.00
_cell.angle_beta   90.00
_cell.angle_gamma   90.00
#
_symmetry.space_group_name_H-M   'P 1'
#
loop_
_entity.id
_entity.type
_entity.pdbx_description
1 polymer ?
#
loop_
_entity_poly.entity_id
_entity_poly.type
_entity_poly.pdbx_seq_one_letter_code
_entity_poly.pdbx_strand_id
1 'polypeptide(L)'
;MLTLIRAGIFANGLFALLFASFIANVTFGEDRPTDQDPLSRINAFSQHGEFTRALDEIKHLKSNAQRDDAHATIARNQLRFGLVRASVETASYIEDDQTRSQFLAEATAARAEPVAPRGGGVQPDFDSLIELITTTVQPESWEELGGPGSVAPFATGVYVDSQGTLQRVTKLADNTLLSGIHDASKIAASNQDASITSHLRKVSLTRLEKESQLRWALGQPPTEEMLNLAGIYEIKYVLVYPEEGEIVIAGPAGPWHENAEGRTVNQATSHPVLQLDDLVVLLRNAITDKGRFGCAITPTQTGLKNAQEYLDATSDKPLHPRQRDAWLTGLRDAIGKQEIDVHGINRDTRVGQVIVEADYHMKRIGMGLEEGTAGVPSYLEMISVPPGGSPPPMDVLRWWFTLNYKAINATEKREAFELQGPGVQVLCENELLDAQGGRIHTNTATALNATFARNFTQNYDALSVKYPIYAEMKNIFDLAIVSALIEKERLADQTHWNMTHFGPKGSYTPQTSPAPQDVDSIMNMRIIDRKHIIAGVSGGVSFDSSQFVKDENIHVDDYGLMSAERIESSVPQTINHHGWWWD
;
A
#
# COMPACT_ATOMS: atom_id res chain seq x y z
N MET A 1 100.02 39.06 -6.98
CA MET A 1 99.47 39.72 -5.77
C MET A 1 98.51 38.76 -5.09
N LEU A 2 98.89 38.35 -3.87
CA LEU A 2 98.26 37.57 -2.78
C LEU A 2 96.92 36.76 -2.91
N THR A 3 97.08 35.43 -2.99
CA THR A 3 96.71 34.31 -2.04
C THR A 3 95.33 34.02 -1.38
N LEU A 4 95.02 32.69 -1.34
CA LEU A 4 94.27 31.80 -0.38
C LEU A 4 92.74 31.58 -0.68
N ILE A 5 92.06 30.41 -0.60
CA ILE A 5 92.25 29.01 -0.10
C ILE A 5 91.31 28.02 -0.87
N ARG A 6 91.69 26.72 -0.85
CA ARG A 6 91.05 25.48 -1.35
C ARG A 6 89.60 25.16 -0.90
N ALA A 7 88.83 24.44 -1.74
CA ALA A 7 88.43 23.01 -1.58
C ALA A 7 87.09 22.64 -2.28
N GLY A 8 87.05 21.48 -2.94
CA GLY A 8 85.82 20.71 -3.23
C GLY A 8 85.42 20.61 -4.70
N ILE A 9 85.87 19.58 -5.41
CA ILE A 9 85.56 19.36 -6.83
C ILE A 9 85.47 17.84 -7.18
N PHE A 10 84.42 17.49 -7.95
CA PHE A 10 84.21 16.34 -8.87
C PHE A 10 84.04 14.92 -8.29
N ALA A 11 83.29 13.98 -8.88
CA ALA A 11 82.47 13.91 -10.11
C ALA A 11 81.59 12.64 -10.13
N ASN A 12 80.66 12.63 -11.07
CA ASN A 12 79.73 11.58 -11.51
C ASN A 12 80.34 10.20 -11.83
N GLY A 13 79.49 9.16 -11.73
CA GLY A 13 79.31 8.21 -12.83
C GLY A 13 79.56 6.71 -12.58
N LEU A 14 78.47 5.98 -12.31
CA LEU A 14 78.06 4.65 -12.85
C LEU A 14 78.93 3.38 -12.74
N PHE A 15 78.23 2.28 -12.43
CA PHE A 15 78.53 0.84 -12.60
C PHE A 15 79.48 0.14 -11.61
N ALA A 16 78.92 -0.72 -10.73
CA ALA A 16 79.17 -2.17 -10.67
C ALA A 16 78.61 -2.83 -9.39
N LEU A 17 77.99 -4.00 -9.59
CA LEU A 17 78.02 -5.21 -8.75
C LEU A 17 78.24 -5.08 -7.24
N LEU A 18 77.30 -5.59 -6.45
CA LEU A 18 77.63 -6.31 -5.22
C LEU A 18 76.70 -7.50 -4.99
N PHE A 19 77.35 -8.56 -4.54
CA PHE A 19 76.97 -9.96 -4.43
C PHE A 19 76.04 -10.24 -3.24
N ALA A 20 75.20 -11.26 -3.43
CA ALA A 20 74.86 -12.33 -2.49
C ALA A 20 74.40 -11.97 -1.06
N SER A 21 73.14 -12.31 -0.77
CA SER A 21 72.76 -13.41 0.15
C SER A 21 71.30 -13.22 0.53
N PHE A 22 70.42 -14.14 0.17
CA PHE A 22 69.46 -14.74 1.11
C PHE A 22 68.85 -15.97 0.45
N ILE A 23 69.26 -17.12 0.96
CA ILE A 23 68.79 -18.44 0.59
C ILE A 23 67.36 -18.62 1.11
N ALA A 24 66.53 -19.20 0.25
CA ALA A 24 65.31 -19.96 0.50
C ALA A 24 64.70 -19.92 1.91
N ASN A 25 63.47 -19.42 1.96
CA ASN A 25 62.37 -20.13 2.60
C ASN A 25 61.09 -19.84 1.82
N VAL A 26 60.86 -20.65 0.79
CA VAL A 26 59.50 -20.98 0.36
C VAL A 26 58.89 -21.73 1.53
N THR A 27 58.29 -20.99 2.45
CA THR A 27 57.33 -21.57 3.38
C THR A 27 56.05 -21.72 2.58
N PHE A 28 55.82 -22.93 2.07
CA PHE A 28 54.46 -23.44 1.96
C PHE A 28 53.93 -23.46 3.40
N GLY A 29 53.36 -22.33 3.83
CA GLY A 29 52.56 -22.26 5.03
C GLY A 29 51.32 -23.11 4.80
N GLU A 30 51.38 -24.37 5.23
CA GLU A 30 50.21 -25.05 5.78
C GLU A 30 49.76 -24.31 7.06
N ASP A 31 49.32 -23.06 6.93
CA ASP A 31 48.42 -22.49 7.92
C ASP A 31 47.03 -22.96 7.55
N ARG A 32 46.67 -24.15 8.03
CA ARG A 32 45.26 -24.53 8.11
C ARG A 32 44.58 -23.51 9.04
N PRO A 33 43.56 -22.76 8.59
CA PRO A 33 42.82 -21.86 9.47
C PRO A 33 41.84 -22.70 10.30
N THR A 34 42.33 -23.59 11.15
CA THR A 34 41.47 -24.52 11.91
C THR A 34 41.22 -24.11 13.35
N ASP A 35 41.76 -22.98 13.82
CA ASP A 35 41.60 -22.52 15.22
C ASP A 35 41.06 -21.08 15.37
N GLN A 36 40.62 -20.46 14.27
CA GLN A 36 39.97 -19.14 14.32
C GLN A 36 38.47 -19.30 14.61
N ASP A 37 37.91 -18.44 15.47
CA ASP A 37 36.46 -18.38 15.71
C ASP A 37 35.66 -18.24 14.39
N PRO A 38 34.47 -18.86 14.23
CA PRO A 38 33.71 -18.82 12.97
C PRO A 38 33.47 -17.41 12.43
N LEU A 39 33.25 -16.39 13.26
CA LEU A 39 33.08 -15.01 12.81
C LEU A 39 34.37 -14.45 12.18
N SER A 40 35.54 -14.86 12.67
CA SER A 40 36.83 -14.46 12.09
C SER A 40 37.01 -15.07 10.70
N ARG A 41 36.62 -16.35 10.53
CA ARG A 41 36.65 -17.01 9.21
C ARG A 41 35.68 -16.38 8.23
N ILE A 42 34.46 -16.06 8.66
CA ILE A 42 33.45 -15.35 7.84
C ILE A 42 34.01 -14.02 7.35
N ASN A 43 34.60 -13.22 8.25
CA ASN A 43 35.24 -11.96 7.90
C ASN A 43 36.37 -12.13 6.89
N ALA A 44 37.27 -13.09 7.13
CA ALA A 44 38.40 -13.36 6.23
C ALA A 44 37.92 -13.79 4.83
N PHE A 45 37.01 -14.76 4.74
CA PHE A 45 36.46 -15.22 3.45
C PHE A 45 35.72 -14.10 2.72
N SER A 46 34.90 -13.31 3.43
CA SER A 46 34.13 -12.21 2.82
C SER A 46 35.02 -11.10 2.25
N GLN A 47 36.13 -10.76 2.93
CA GLN A 47 37.08 -9.75 2.45
C GLN A 47 37.81 -10.15 1.16
N HIS A 48 37.99 -11.46 0.94
CA HIS A 48 38.64 -12.01 -0.26
C HIS A 48 37.63 -12.42 -1.36
N GLY A 49 36.33 -12.16 -1.17
CA GLY A 49 35.29 -12.53 -2.14
C GLY A 49 34.90 -14.01 -2.13
N GLU A 50 35.36 -14.80 -1.15
CA GLU A 50 35.02 -16.23 -0.99
C GLU A 50 33.65 -16.41 -0.32
N PHE A 51 32.59 -15.80 -0.87
CA PHE A 51 31.28 -15.70 -0.21
C PHE A 51 30.60 -17.05 0.06
N THR A 52 30.75 -18.04 -0.81
CA THR A 52 30.19 -19.38 -0.59
C THR A 52 30.77 -20.03 0.67
N ARG A 53 32.07 -19.85 0.92
CA ARG A 53 32.71 -20.35 2.14
C ARG A 53 32.28 -19.56 3.36
N ALA A 54 32.17 -18.23 3.23
CA ALA A 54 31.65 -17.39 4.31
C ALA A 54 30.23 -17.78 4.72
N LEU A 55 29.33 -18.07 3.77
CA LEU A 55 27.98 -18.54 4.05
C LEU A 55 27.96 -19.92 4.72
N ASP A 56 28.84 -20.85 4.29
CA ASP A 56 28.93 -22.18 4.90
C ASP A 56 29.34 -22.13 6.38
N GLU A 57 30.13 -21.15 6.78
CA GLU A 57 30.56 -20.96 8.17
C GLU A 57 29.44 -20.53 9.12
N ILE A 58 28.35 -19.94 8.60
CA ILE A 58 27.22 -19.46 9.42
C ILE A 58 26.57 -20.60 10.21
N LYS A 59 26.55 -21.83 9.67
CA LYS A 59 25.99 -23.02 10.36
C LYS A 59 26.69 -23.34 11.69
N HIS A 60 27.88 -22.80 11.91
CA HIS A 60 28.65 -22.98 13.14
C HIS A 60 28.35 -21.91 14.21
N LEU A 61 27.55 -20.89 13.88
CA LEU A 61 27.13 -19.83 14.81
C LEU A 61 25.93 -20.27 15.66
N LYS A 62 25.97 -19.90 16.94
CA LYS A 62 25.03 -20.43 17.93
C LYS A 62 23.83 -19.52 18.19
N SER A 63 24.00 -18.20 18.11
CA SER A 63 22.91 -17.24 18.35
C SER A 63 22.43 -16.59 17.05
N ASN A 64 21.16 -16.19 17.01
CA ASN A 64 20.58 -15.47 15.87
C ASN A 64 21.29 -14.13 15.65
N ALA A 65 21.62 -13.40 16.72
CA ALA A 65 22.40 -12.17 16.63
C ALA A 65 23.77 -12.36 15.94
N GLN A 66 24.45 -13.49 16.17
CA GLN A 66 25.70 -13.80 15.46
C GLN A 66 25.46 -14.07 13.98
N ARG A 67 24.36 -14.78 13.64
CA ARG A 67 24.00 -15.06 12.25
C ARG A 67 23.63 -13.79 11.51
N ASP A 68 22.88 -12.88 12.14
CA ASP A 68 22.53 -11.58 11.58
C ASP A 68 23.77 -10.74 11.29
N ASP A 69 24.71 -10.66 12.23
CA ASP A 69 25.99 -9.96 12.03
C ASP A 69 26.82 -10.59 10.89
N ALA A 70 26.84 -11.91 10.80
CA ALA A 70 27.50 -12.63 9.71
C ALA A 70 26.86 -12.35 8.34
N HIS A 71 25.52 -12.45 8.24
CA HIS A 71 24.79 -12.13 7.01
C HIS A 71 25.00 -10.67 6.60
N ALA A 72 24.92 -9.72 7.54
CA ALA A 72 25.19 -8.32 7.29
C ALA A 72 26.63 -8.08 6.82
N THR A 73 27.60 -8.76 7.41
CA THR A 73 29.01 -8.71 7.01
C THR A 73 29.22 -9.22 5.58
N ILE A 74 28.66 -10.38 5.24
CA ILE A 74 28.77 -10.95 3.90
C ILE A 74 28.08 -10.04 2.88
N ALA A 75 26.86 -9.59 3.18
CA ALA A 75 26.08 -8.71 2.31
C ALA A 75 26.82 -7.39 2.03
N ARG A 76 27.40 -6.74 3.05
CA ARG A 76 28.21 -5.52 2.87
C ARG A 76 29.45 -5.75 2.01
N ASN A 77 30.13 -6.88 2.19
CA ASN A 77 31.27 -7.20 1.33
C ASN A 77 30.81 -7.49 -0.11
N GLN A 78 29.77 -8.29 -0.33
CA GLN A 78 29.18 -8.48 -1.67
C GLN A 78 28.82 -7.15 -2.34
N LEU A 79 28.23 -6.21 -1.59
CA LEU A 79 27.92 -4.87 -2.10
C LEU A 79 29.19 -4.10 -2.51
N ARG A 80 30.28 -4.17 -1.73
CA ARG A 80 31.58 -3.56 -2.08
C ARG A 80 32.19 -4.13 -3.36
N PHE A 81 31.93 -5.40 -3.66
CA PHE A 81 32.33 -6.06 -4.91
C PHE A 81 31.32 -5.81 -6.07
N GLY A 82 30.31 -4.96 -5.87
CA GLY A 82 29.31 -4.62 -6.90
C GLY A 82 28.19 -5.66 -7.07
N LEU A 83 28.10 -6.66 -6.20
CA LEU A 83 27.14 -7.75 -6.28
C LEU A 83 25.81 -7.39 -5.61
N VAL A 84 25.12 -6.34 -6.09
CA VAL A 84 23.92 -5.77 -5.45
C VAL A 84 22.78 -6.80 -5.24
N ARG A 85 22.49 -7.64 -6.25
CA ARG A 85 21.42 -8.64 -6.11
C ARG A 85 21.76 -9.71 -5.07
N ALA A 86 22.99 -10.22 -5.10
CA ALA A 86 23.44 -11.23 -4.14
C ALA A 86 23.52 -10.68 -2.72
N SER A 87 23.86 -9.39 -2.57
CA SER A 87 23.92 -8.74 -1.28
C SER A 87 22.54 -8.51 -0.66
N VAL A 88 21.55 -8.11 -1.45
CA VAL A 88 20.15 -8.03 -1.01
C VAL A 88 19.61 -9.43 -0.66
N GLU A 89 19.91 -10.44 -1.48
CA GLU A 89 19.53 -11.83 -1.18
C GLU A 89 20.14 -12.30 0.14
N THR A 90 21.44 -12.07 0.36
CA THR A 90 22.09 -12.44 1.63
C THR A 90 21.49 -11.70 2.82
N ALA A 91 21.16 -10.41 2.65
CA ALA A 91 20.52 -9.62 3.69
C ALA A 91 19.09 -10.08 4.00
N SER A 92 18.42 -10.79 3.09
CA SER A 92 17.10 -11.38 3.36
C SER A 92 17.13 -12.44 4.48
N TYR A 93 18.30 -12.98 4.84
CA TYR A 93 18.46 -13.92 5.95
C TYR A 93 18.72 -13.24 7.31
N ILE A 94 18.82 -11.91 7.35
CA ILE A 94 18.91 -11.15 8.60
C ILE A 94 17.50 -11.12 9.22
N GLU A 95 17.36 -11.65 10.43
CA GLU A 95 16.11 -11.68 11.18
C GLU A 95 15.76 -10.30 11.76
N ASP A 96 16.73 -9.59 12.34
CA ASP A 96 16.53 -8.24 12.86
C ASP A 96 16.21 -7.23 11.74
N ASP A 97 14.98 -6.71 11.74
CA ASP A 97 14.49 -5.84 10.66
C ASP A 97 15.20 -4.48 10.62
N GLN A 98 15.69 -3.96 11.74
CA GLN A 98 16.44 -2.71 11.81
C GLN A 98 17.81 -2.86 11.13
N THR A 99 18.57 -3.90 11.49
CA THR A 99 19.86 -4.23 10.88
C THR A 99 19.72 -4.46 9.38
N ARG A 100 18.70 -5.23 8.99
CA ARG A 100 18.38 -5.48 7.59
C ARG A 100 18.01 -4.19 6.86
N SER A 101 17.12 -3.37 7.43
CA SER A 101 16.68 -2.10 6.85
C SER A 101 17.84 -1.12 6.63
N GLN A 102 18.75 -1.02 7.60
CA GLN A 102 19.97 -0.21 7.47
C GLN A 102 20.80 -0.65 6.26
N PHE A 103 21.05 -1.95 6.12
CA PHE A 103 21.77 -2.48 4.96
C PHE A 103 21.02 -2.22 3.63
N LEU A 104 19.69 -2.40 3.60
CA LEU A 104 18.91 -2.18 2.38
C LEU A 104 18.91 -0.71 1.94
N ALA A 105 18.99 0.23 2.87
CA ALA A 105 19.23 1.65 2.56
C ALA A 105 20.63 1.88 1.95
N GLU A 106 21.69 1.23 2.49
CA GLU A 106 23.04 1.24 1.91
C GLU A 106 23.04 0.69 0.47
N ALA A 107 22.36 -0.44 0.24
CA ALA A 107 22.24 -1.05 -1.09
C ALA A 107 21.50 -0.17 -2.09
N THR A 108 20.44 0.52 -1.64
CA THR A 108 19.69 1.48 -2.46
C THR A 108 20.56 2.67 -2.87
N ALA A 109 21.34 3.21 -1.93
CA ALA A 109 22.26 4.32 -2.21
C ALA A 109 23.36 3.89 -3.19
N ALA A 110 23.96 2.72 -2.99
CA ALA A 110 24.98 2.17 -3.89
C ALA A 110 24.44 1.92 -5.31
N ARG A 111 23.17 1.52 -5.46
CA ARG A 111 22.50 1.39 -6.76
C ARG A 111 22.27 2.75 -7.43
N ALA A 112 22.03 3.80 -6.65
CA ALA A 112 21.76 5.14 -7.15
C ALA A 112 23.02 5.93 -7.54
N GLU A 113 24.20 5.54 -7.08
CA GLU A 113 25.45 6.17 -7.52
C GLU A 113 25.72 5.88 -9.01
N PRO A 114 26.00 6.91 -9.83
CA PRO A 114 26.50 6.67 -11.18
C PRO A 114 27.80 5.89 -11.05
N VAL A 115 27.92 4.79 -11.79
CA VAL A 115 29.15 4.00 -11.86
C VAL A 115 30.27 4.95 -12.28
N ALA A 116 31.05 5.44 -11.30
CA ALA A 116 32.25 6.20 -11.60
C ALA A 116 33.14 5.27 -12.44
N PRO A 117 33.77 5.76 -13.52
CA PRO A 117 34.73 4.97 -14.28
C PRO A 117 35.98 4.78 -13.43
N ARG A 118 35.88 3.90 -12.43
CA ARG A 118 37.03 3.34 -11.74
C ARG A 118 37.61 2.33 -12.73
N GLY A 119 38.69 2.76 -13.38
CA GLY A 119 39.47 1.92 -14.29
C GLY A 119 39.73 0.55 -13.66
N GLY A 120 39.45 -0.50 -14.44
CA GLY A 120 39.47 -1.89 -13.99
C GLY A 120 38.13 -2.62 -14.08
N GLY A 121 37.13 -2.06 -14.78
CA GLY A 121 35.94 -2.80 -15.14
C GLY A 121 36.28 -3.87 -16.17
N VAL A 122 36.25 -5.14 -15.76
CA VAL A 122 35.94 -6.23 -16.68
C VAL A 122 34.50 -5.99 -17.11
N GLN A 123 34.35 -5.25 -18.20
CA GLN A 123 33.16 -5.29 -19.02
C GLN A 123 32.94 -6.79 -19.35
N PRO A 124 31.72 -7.36 -19.20
CA PRO A 124 31.48 -8.67 -19.76
C PRO A 124 31.88 -8.56 -21.23
N ASP A 125 32.92 -9.29 -21.61
CA ASP A 125 33.44 -9.28 -22.96
C ASP A 125 32.46 -10.10 -23.81
N PHE A 126 31.34 -9.45 -24.15
CA PHE A 126 30.31 -10.02 -24.99
C PHE A 126 30.91 -10.38 -26.35
N ASP A 127 31.95 -9.69 -26.79
CA ASP A 127 32.68 -10.00 -28.02
C ASP A 127 33.40 -11.35 -27.88
N SER A 128 34.13 -11.58 -26.77
CA SER A 128 34.73 -12.90 -26.47
C SER A 128 33.70 -14.02 -26.30
N LEU A 129 32.53 -13.72 -25.73
CA LEU A 129 31.47 -14.71 -25.48
C LEU A 129 30.70 -15.04 -26.77
N ILE A 130 30.46 -14.05 -27.62
CA ILE A 130 29.91 -14.20 -28.96
C ILE A 130 30.90 -14.97 -29.84
N GLU A 131 32.20 -14.63 -29.79
CA GLU A 131 33.27 -15.34 -30.50
C GLU A 131 33.36 -16.80 -30.05
N LEU A 132 33.27 -17.10 -28.75
CA LEU A 132 33.23 -18.47 -28.25
C LEU A 132 32.01 -19.23 -28.80
N ILE A 133 30.81 -18.65 -28.76
CA ILE A 133 29.60 -19.32 -29.23
C ILE A 133 29.65 -19.56 -30.74
N THR A 134 30.02 -18.56 -31.52
CA THR A 134 30.11 -18.66 -32.98
C THR A 134 31.25 -19.56 -33.45
N THR A 135 32.34 -19.69 -32.69
CA THR A 135 33.47 -20.58 -33.06
C THR A 135 33.34 -22.01 -32.54
N THR A 136 32.56 -22.25 -31.48
CA THR A 136 32.48 -23.57 -30.83
C THR A 136 31.19 -24.33 -31.14
N VAL A 137 30.08 -23.63 -31.41
CA VAL A 137 28.76 -24.23 -31.65
C VAL A 137 28.35 -23.96 -33.09
N GLN A 138 28.42 -24.98 -33.96
CA GLN A 138 27.99 -24.93 -35.38
C GLN A 138 28.41 -23.63 -36.14
N PRO A 139 29.70 -23.45 -36.45
CA PRO A 139 30.26 -22.18 -36.92
C PRO A 139 29.66 -21.62 -38.21
N GLU A 140 29.13 -22.47 -39.08
CA GLU A 140 28.55 -22.06 -40.36
C GLU A 140 27.06 -21.68 -40.27
N SER A 141 26.48 -21.69 -39.06
CA SER A 141 25.05 -21.42 -38.83
C SER A 141 24.76 -19.98 -38.38
N TRP A 142 25.80 -19.18 -38.14
CA TRP A 142 25.68 -17.84 -37.58
C TRP A 142 25.98 -16.76 -38.64
N GLU A 143 25.05 -15.82 -38.81
CA GLU A 143 25.19 -14.70 -39.75
C GLU A 143 25.35 -13.38 -38.98
N GLU A 144 26.40 -12.62 -39.31
CA GLU A 144 26.79 -11.39 -38.63
C GLU A 144 25.83 -10.19 -38.91
N LEU A 145 24.94 -10.31 -39.89
CA LEU A 145 24.15 -9.20 -40.44
C LEU A 145 22.65 -9.53 -40.60
N GLY A 146 22.03 -10.03 -39.53
CA GLY A 146 20.57 -10.05 -39.36
C GLY A 146 19.85 -11.14 -40.15
N GLY A 147 19.64 -12.28 -39.48
CA GLY A 147 18.91 -13.45 -39.97
C GLY A 147 18.52 -14.38 -38.81
N PRO A 148 17.85 -15.52 -39.05
CA PRO A 148 17.39 -16.44 -37.99
C PRO A 148 18.52 -17.03 -37.11
N GLY A 149 19.78 -16.86 -37.53
CA GLY A 149 20.99 -17.24 -36.82
C GLY A 149 21.90 -16.05 -36.47
N SER A 150 21.39 -14.84 -36.24
CA SER A 150 22.24 -13.72 -35.78
C SER A 150 22.23 -13.59 -34.25
N VAL A 151 23.42 -13.52 -33.64
CA VAL A 151 23.61 -13.25 -32.20
C VAL A 151 24.07 -11.80 -32.02
N ALA A 152 23.32 -11.02 -31.25
CA ALA A 152 23.67 -9.64 -30.92
C ALA A 152 23.33 -9.35 -29.45
N PRO A 153 24.05 -8.43 -28.78
CA PRO A 153 23.73 -8.00 -27.44
C PRO A 153 22.36 -7.30 -27.39
N PHE A 154 21.52 -7.72 -26.44
CA PHE A 154 20.17 -7.17 -26.25
C PHE A 154 20.23 -5.89 -25.39
N ALA A 155 19.95 -4.73 -25.97
CA ALA A 155 19.90 -3.45 -25.27
C ALA A 155 18.44 -3.01 -25.02
N THR A 156 18.03 -2.91 -23.75
CA THR A 156 16.76 -2.29 -23.35
C THR A 156 17.00 -0.92 -22.73
N GLY A 157 16.42 0.14 -23.32
CA GLY A 157 16.38 1.49 -22.74
C GLY A 157 15.58 2.47 -23.61
N VAL A 158 14.71 3.26 -22.98
CA VAL A 158 13.93 4.34 -23.61
C VAL A 158 14.73 5.63 -23.57
N TYR A 159 14.85 6.32 -24.71
CA TYR A 159 15.46 7.66 -24.83
C TYR A 159 14.38 8.73 -24.86
N VAL A 160 14.56 9.79 -24.06
CA VAL A 160 13.78 11.03 -24.12
C VAL A 160 14.72 12.11 -24.63
N ASP A 161 14.38 12.76 -25.74
CA ASP A 161 15.17 13.89 -26.23
C ASP A 161 14.90 15.16 -25.40
N SER A 162 15.79 16.13 -25.52
CA SER A 162 15.76 17.39 -24.78
C SER A 162 14.60 18.33 -25.16
N GLN A 163 13.58 17.88 -25.90
CA GLN A 163 12.39 18.65 -26.27
C GLN A 163 11.06 17.95 -25.93
N GLY A 164 11.08 16.85 -25.16
CA GLY A 164 9.92 16.39 -24.39
C GLY A 164 8.71 15.89 -25.19
N THR A 165 8.91 15.23 -26.34
CA THR A 165 7.81 14.64 -27.11
C THR A 165 7.86 13.10 -27.11
N LEU A 166 6.85 12.45 -26.53
CA LEU A 166 6.62 11.00 -26.59
C LEU A 166 5.94 10.62 -27.91
N GLN A 167 6.50 9.69 -28.68
CA GLN A 167 5.79 9.02 -29.78
C GLN A 167 5.25 7.65 -29.35
N ARG A 168 3.97 7.44 -29.64
CA ARG A 168 3.12 6.32 -29.23
C ARG A 168 3.46 5.04 -30.02
N VAL A 169 3.82 3.97 -29.31
CA VAL A 169 3.92 2.62 -29.90
C VAL A 169 2.53 2.16 -30.33
N THR A 170 2.42 1.84 -31.62
CA THR A 170 1.20 1.29 -32.22
C THR A 170 1.02 -0.15 -31.74
N LYS A 171 -0.19 -0.48 -31.28
CA LYS A 171 -0.65 -1.83 -30.94
C LYS A 171 -0.16 -2.85 -31.99
N LEU A 172 0.69 -3.79 -31.57
CA LEU A 172 0.86 -5.06 -32.27
C LEU A 172 -0.12 -6.06 -31.64
N ALA A 173 -1.00 -6.57 -32.49
CA ALA A 173 -1.89 -7.69 -32.20
C ALA A 173 -1.11 -9.01 -32.20
N ASP A 174 -1.71 -10.02 -31.56
CA ASP A 174 -1.36 -11.45 -31.51
C ASP A 174 -0.38 -11.91 -30.41
N ASN A 175 -0.93 -12.06 -29.19
CA ASN A 175 -0.26 -12.50 -27.96
C ASN A 175 -0.44 -14.01 -27.62
N THR A 176 -0.72 -14.88 -28.60
CA THR A 176 -0.97 -16.31 -28.32
C THR A 176 0.29 -17.13 -28.04
N LEU A 177 1.49 -16.62 -28.35
CA LEU A 177 2.75 -17.32 -28.09
C LEU A 177 3.33 -17.03 -26.69
N LEU A 178 3.01 -15.86 -26.12
CA LEU A 178 3.49 -15.43 -24.80
C LEU A 178 2.66 -16.02 -23.65
N SER A 179 1.37 -16.30 -23.87
CA SER A 179 0.54 -17.00 -22.89
C SER A 179 1.07 -18.41 -22.59
N GLY A 180 1.51 -19.14 -23.63
CA GLY A 180 2.04 -20.51 -23.48
C GLY A 180 3.35 -20.61 -22.68
N ILE A 181 4.16 -19.55 -22.66
CA ILE A 181 5.41 -19.50 -21.86
C ILE A 181 5.10 -19.03 -20.43
N HIS A 182 4.09 -18.19 -20.23
CA HIS A 182 3.62 -17.75 -18.92
C HIS A 182 2.86 -18.86 -18.15
N ASP A 183 2.25 -19.80 -18.88
CA ASP A 183 1.53 -20.95 -18.31
C ASP A 183 2.47 -22.12 -17.95
N ALA A 184 3.61 -22.26 -18.65
CA ALA A 184 4.58 -23.32 -18.37
C ALA A 184 5.39 -23.10 -17.08
N SER A 185 5.54 -21.85 -16.63
CA SER A 185 6.15 -21.50 -15.33
C SER A 185 5.19 -21.64 -14.14
N LYS A 186 3.88 -21.82 -14.37
CA LYS A 186 2.86 -22.01 -13.32
C LYS A 186 2.74 -23.46 -12.81
N ILE A 187 3.41 -24.42 -13.43
CA ILE A 187 3.16 -25.86 -13.17
C ILE A 187 3.99 -26.41 -11.98
N ALA A 188 4.77 -25.58 -11.29
CA ALA A 188 5.61 -26.03 -10.17
C ALA A 188 5.42 -25.22 -8.86
N ALA A 189 4.18 -25.01 -8.40
CA ALA A 189 3.94 -24.64 -7.00
C ALA A 189 2.49 -24.91 -6.57
N SER A 190 2.26 -26.00 -5.82
CA SER A 190 1.06 -26.12 -5.00
C SER A 190 1.20 -25.11 -3.83
N ASN A 191 0.17 -24.29 -3.59
CA ASN A 191 0.07 -23.23 -2.55
C ASN A 191 0.72 -21.86 -2.84
N GLN A 192 1.02 -21.50 -4.10
CA GLN A 192 1.59 -20.16 -4.42
C GLN A 192 0.85 -19.39 -5.51
N ASP A 193 -0.29 -19.89 -5.96
CA ASP A 193 -1.08 -19.21 -6.97
C ASP A 193 -2.22 -18.43 -6.32
N ALA A 194 -2.05 -17.11 -6.19
CA ALA A 194 -3.06 -16.22 -5.64
C ALA A 194 -4.37 -16.25 -6.46
N SER A 195 -4.34 -16.81 -7.69
CA SER A 195 -5.52 -17.02 -8.51
C SER A 195 -6.42 -18.18 -8.04
N ILE A 196 -5.97 -19.00 -7.09
CA ILE A 196 -6.81 -20.03 -6.47
C ILE A 196 -7.69 -19.36 -5.40
N THR A 197 -8.96 -19.75 -5.33
CA THR A 197 -9.88 -19.28 -4.29
C THR A 197 -9.60 -19.98 -2.96
N SER A 198 -9.61 -19.21 -1.86
CA SER A 198 -9.36 -19.67 -0.50
C SER A 198 -10.43 -19.16 0.46
N HIS A 199 -10.90 -20.02 1.35
CA HIS A 199 -11.85 -19.63 2.41
C HIS A 199 -11.18 -18.86 3.55
N LEU A 200 -9.86 -19.01 3.69
CA LEU A 200 -9.06 -18.42 4.74
C LEU A 200 -7.59 -18.34 4.31
N ARG A 201 -7.27 -17.35 3.47
CA ARG A 201 -5.89 -16.97 3.14
C ARG A 201 -5.30 -16.14 4.26
N LYS A 202 -4.02 -16.36 4.55
CA LYS A 202 -3.23 -15.72 5.59
C LYS A 202 -2.15 -14.88 4.93
N VAL A 203 -2.04 -13.61 5.29
CA VAL A 203 -0.98 -12.70 4.84
C VAL A 203 -0.21 -12.21 6.07
N SER A 204 1.07 -12.56 6.15
CA SER A 204 1.97 -12.12 7.21
C SER A 204 2.48 -10.72 6.89
N LEU A 205 2.08 -9.73 7.70
CA LEU A 205 2.43 -8.32 7.51
C LEU A 205 3.93 -8.07 7.67
N THR A 206 4.58 -8.81 8.58
CA THR A 206 6.02 -8.69 8.84
C THR A 206 6.84 -9.24 7.67
N ARG A 207 6.45 -10.40 7.12
CA ARG A 207 7.07 -10.97 5.92
C ARG A 207 6.78 -10.14 4.67
N LEU A 208 5.55 -9.65 4.51
CA LEU A 208 5.19 -8.78 3.41
C LEU A 208 6.02 -7.48 3.41
N GLU A 209 6.22 -6.87 4.58
CA GLU A 209 7.09 -5.69 4.71
C GLU A 209 8.52 -6.00 4.27
N LYS A 210 9.09 -7.09 4.78
CA LYS A 210 10.43 -7.56 4.41
C LYS A 210 10.56 -7.72 2.90
N GLU A 211 9.65 -8.46 2.26
CA GLU A 211 9.70 -8.72 0.83
C GLU A 211 9.49 -7.45 -0.01
N SER A 212 8.58 -6.55 0.40
CA SER A 212 8.44 -5.24 -0.23
C SER A 212 9.73 -4.42 -0.13
N GLN A 213 10.41 -4.45 1.02
CA GLN A 213 11.64 -3.70 1.24
C GLN A 213 12.83 -4.26 0.45
N LEU A 214 12.93 -5.58 0.29
CA LEU A 214 13.94 -6.21 -0.56
C LEU A 214 13.77 -5.77 -2.02
N ARG A 215 12.53 -5.76 -2.53
CA ARG A 215 12.21 -5.27 -3.87
C ARG A 215 12.54 -3.79 -4.04
N TRP A 216 12.18 -2.97 -3.06
CA TRP A 216 12.54 -1.55 -3.02
C TRP A 216 14.06 -1.33 -3.14
N ALA A 217 14.87 -2.10 -2.41
CA ALA A 217 16.33 -2.01 -2.47
C ALA A 217 16.88 -2.33 -3.86
N LEU A 218 16.23 -3.27 -4.56
CA LEU A 218 16.54 -3.64 -5.93
C LEU A 218 15.97 -2.67 -6.98
N GLY A 219 15.24 -1.63 -6.57
CA GLY A 219 14.57 -0.69 -7.48
C GLY A 219 13.37 -1.31 -8.20
N GLN A 220 12.78 -2.36 -7.64
CA GLN A 220 11.60 -3.04 -8.17
C GLN A 220 10.36 -2.57 -7.40
N PRO A 221 9.22 -2.34 -8.08
CA PRO A 221 7.96 -2.07 -7.40
C PRO A 221 7.44 -3.35 -6.70
N PRO A 222 6.56 -3.23 -5.70
CA PRO A 222 5.77 -4.35 -5.20
C PRO A 222 5.07 -5.09 -6.34
N THR A 223 4.86 -6.40 -6.21
CA THR A 223 4.08 -7.16 -7.22
C THR A 223 2.59 -6.88 -7.09
N GLU A 224 1.80 -7.24 -8.10
CA GLU A 224 0.34 -7.11 -8.01
C GLU A 224 -0.24 -7.93 -6.84
N GLU A 225 0.32 -9.10 -6.56
CA GLU A 225 -0.11 -9.92 -5.41
C GLU A 225 0.15 -9.19 -4.10
N MET A 226 1.30 -8.52 -3.95
CA MET A 226 1.60 -7.70 -2.78
C MET A 226 0.63 -6.52 -2.66
N LEU A 227 0.42 -5.78 -3.76
CA LEU A 227 -0.47 -4.62 -3.80
C LEU A 227 -1.92 -4.99 -3.44
N ASN A 228 -2.38 -6.16 -3.87
CA ASN A 228 -3.73 -6.67 -3.63
C ASN A 228 -3.84 -7.61 -2.42
N LEU A 229 -2.84 -7.63 -1.53
CA LEU A 229 -2.80 -8.45 -0.31
C LEU A 229 -3.22 -9.92 -0.55
N ALA A 230 -2.62 -10.51 -1.58
CA ALA A 230 -2.88 -11.87 -2.06
C ALA A 230 -4.38 -12.16 -2.35
N GLY A 231 -5.17 -11.14 -2.68
CA GLY A 231 -6.57 -11.26 -3.07
C GLY A 231 -7.54 -11.44 -1.93
N ILE A 232 -7.12 -11.21 -0.67
CA ILE A 232 -8.05 -11.14 0.47
C ILE A 232 -9.05 -10.01 0.20
N TYR A 233 -10.35 -10.27 0.33
CA TYR A 233 -11.40 -9.27 0.11
C TYR A 233 -12.23 -8.96 1.36
N GLU A 234 -11.94 -9.63 2.48
CA GLU A 234 -12.57 -9.39 3.78
C GLU A 234 -11.62 -9.87 4.89
N ILE A 235 -11.53 -9.12 5.99
CA ILE A 235 -10.74 -9.54 7.17
C ILE A 235 -11.64 -10.32 8.12
N LYS A 236 -11.30 -11.60 8.35
CA LYS A 236 -11.91 -12.42 9.40
C LYS A 236 -11.13 -12.36 10.69
N TYR A 237 -9.82 -12.57 10.60
CA TYR A 237 -8.95 -12.65 11.78
C TYR A 237 -7.70 -11.78 11.67
N VAL A 238 -7.25 -11.30 12.82
CA VAL A 238 -5.87 -10.87 13.05
C VAL A 238 -5.24 -11.91 13.96
N LEU A 239 -4.21 -12.60 13.49
CA LEU A 239 -3.52 -13.66 14.22
C LEU A 239 -2.10 -13.18 14.56
N VAL A 240 -1.67 -13.47 15.77
CA VAL A 240 -0.36 -13.05 16.29
C VAL A 240 0.42 -14.29 16.70
N TYR A 241 1.66 -14.34 16.24
CA TYR A 241 2.61 -15.42 16.47
C TYR A 241 3.90 -14.81 17.04
N PRO A 242 3.96 -14.51 18.36
CA PRO A 242 5.10 -13.83 18.96
C PRO A 242 6.41 -14.59 18.79
N GLU A 243 6.39 -15.91 18.92
CA GLU A 243 7.57 -16.77 18.81
C GLU A 243 8.15 -16.78 17.38
N GLU A 244 7.27 -16.66 16.38
CA GLU A 244 7.62 -16.57 14.97
C GLU A 244 7.87 -15.13 14.49
N GLY A 245 7.55 -14.13 15.32
CA GLY A 245 7.66 -12.71 14.94
C GLY A 245 6.65 -12.27 13.88
N GLU A 246 5.43 -12.83 13.91
CA GLU A 246 4.45 -12.59 12.84
C GLU A 246 3.12 -12.02 13.32
N ILE A 247 2.63 -11.03 12.56
CA ILE A 247 1.26 -10.53 12.61
C ILE A 247 0.63 -10.86 11.27
N VAL A 248 -0.49 -11.57 11.30
CA VAL A 248 -1.14 -12.13 10.12
C VAL A 248 -2.56 -11.60 10.03
N ILE A 249 -2.95 -11.07 8.89
CA ILE A 249 -4.36 -10.87 8.55
C ILE A 249 -4.86 -12.10 7.79
N ALA A 250 -6.06 -12.58 8.13
CA ALA A 250 -6.63 -13.76 7.50
C ALA A 250 -8.09 -13.56 7.11
N GLY A 251 -8.48 -14.11 5.96
CA GLY A 251 -9.83 -13.99 5.44
C GLY A 251 -10.02 -14.66 4.09
N PRO A 252 -11.24 -14.64 3.54
CA PRO A 252 -11.49 -15.23 2.24
C PRO A 252 -10.76 -14.45 1.14
N ALA A 253 -10.24 -15.18 0.16
CA ALA A 253 -9.44 -14.62 -0.91
C ALA A 253 -9.68 -15.36 -2.24
N GLY A 254 -9.26 -14.75 -3.33
CA GLY A 254 -9.28 -15.40 -4.63
C GLY A 254 -8.80 -14.49 -5.75
N PRO A 255 -8.93 -14.93 -7.01
CA PRO A 255 -8.47 -14.17 -8.16
C PRO A 255 -9.24 -12.84 -8.28
N TRP A 256 -8.55 -11.80 -8.73
CA TRP A 256 -9.12 -10.47 -8.93
C TRP A 256 -9.02 -10.01 -10.39
N HIS A 257 -9.75 -8.96 -10.71
CA HIS A 257 -9.64 -8.22 -11.95
C HIS A 257 -10.08 -6.76 -11.73
N GLU A 258 -9.71 -5.89 -12.66
CA GLU A 258 -10.25 -4.53 -12.72
C GLU A 258 -11.66 -4.57 -13.32
N ASN A 259 -12.63 -3.94 -12.66
CA ASN A 259 -14.00 -3.82 -13.17
C ASN A 259 -14.15 -2.60 -14.11
N ALA A 260 -15.35 -2.34 -14.61
CA ALA A 260 -15.60 -1.24 -15.56
C ALA A 260 -15.35 0.16 -14.95
N GLU A 261 -15.42 0.27 -13.62
CA GLU A 261 -15.17 1.48 -12.85
C GLU A 261 -13.72 1.61 -12.36
N GLY A 262 -12.80 0.75 -12.84
CA GLY A 262 -11.38 0.81 -12.50
C GLY A 262 -11.02 0.21 -11.13
N ARG A 263 -11.93 -0.55 -10.50
CA ARG A 263 -11.72 -1.13 -9.17
C ARG A 263 -11.22 -2.55 -9.25
N THR A 264 -10.26 -2.88 -8.40
CA THR A 264 -9.78 -4.26 -8.26
C THR A 264 -10.74 -5.07 -7.39
N VAL A 265 -11.48 -5.97 -8.02
CA VAL A 265 -12.51 -6.79 -7.37
C VAL A 265 -12.24 -8.27 -7.55
N ASN A 266 -12.65 -9.07 -6.57
CA ASN A 266 -12.65 -10.52 -6.66
C ASN A 266 -13.56 -11.00 -7.81
N GLN A 267 -13.07 -11.91 -8.65
CA GLN A 267 -13.75 -12.38 -9.86
C GLN A 267 -15.07 -13.09 -9.58
N ALA A 268 -15.20 -13.78 -8.44
CA ALA A 268 -16.38 -14.58 -8.13
C ALA A 268 -17.46 -13.78 -7.41
N THR A 269 -17.07 -12.86 -6.53
CA THR A 269 -17.98 -12.14 -5.62
C THR A 269 -18.20 -10.68 -6.01
N SER A 270 -17.37 -10.12 -6.88
CA SER A 270 -17.28 -8.69 -7.16
C SER A 270 -16.97 -7.81 -5.94
N HIS A 271 -16.56 -8.42 -4.82
CA HIS A 271 -16.09 -7.68 -3.65
C HIS A 271 -14.70 -7.11 -3.91
N PRO A 272 -14.44 -5.83 -3.60
CA PRO A 272 -13.11 -5.25 -3.67
C PRO A 272 -12.10 -6.00 -2.82
N VAL A 273 -10.90 -6.22 -3.35
CA VAL A 273 -9.79 -6.80 -2.59
C VAL A 273 -9.11 -5.73 -1.73
N LEU A 274 -8.51 -6.14 -0.60
CA LEU A 274 -7.73 -5.26 0.26
C LEU A 274 -6.48 -4.76 -0.49
N GLN A 275 -6.09 -3.52 -0.23
CA GLN A 275 -4.93 -2.89 -0.88
C GLN A 275 -3.82 -2.60 0.14
N LEU A 276 -2.57 -2.89 -0.24
CA LEU A 276 -1.39 -2.59 0.58
C LEU A 276 -1.25 -1.08 0.84
N ASP A 277 -1.54 -0.25 -0.16
CA ASP A 277 -1.49 1.21 -0.01
C ASP A 277 -2.43 1.71 1.10
N ASP A 278 -3.65 1.16 1.17
CA ASP A 278 -4.60 1.50 2.22
C ASP A 278 -4.06 1.07 3.59
N LEU A 279 -3.56 -0.17 3.70
CA LEU A 279 -2.98 -0.67 4.94
C LEU A 279 -1.85 0.24 5.43
N VAL A 280 -0.93 0.64 4.55
CA VAL A 280 0.20 1.51 4.92
C VAL A 280 -0.28 2.90 5.35
N VAL A 281 -1.24 3.49 4.64
CA VAL A 281 -1.80 4.80 5.00
C VAL A 281 -2.47 4.75 6.37
N LEU A 282 -3.26 3.71 6.63
CA LEU A 282 -4.03 3.55 7.88
C LEU A 282 -3.14 3.14 9.06
N LEU A 283 -2.12 2.32 8.83
CA LEU A 283 -1.09 1.98 9.82
C LEU A 283 -0.35 3.24 10.27
N ARG A 284 0.05 4.09 9.32
CA ARG A 284 0.70 5.38 9.63
C ARG A 284 -0.24 6.28 10.42
N ASN A 285 -1.49 6.42 9.98
CA ASN A 285 -2.52 7.21 10.68
C ASN A 285 -2.76 6.73 12.12
N ALA A 286 -2.80 5.42 12.36
CA ALA A 286 -2.95 4.86 13.71
C ALA A 286 -1.81 5.32 14.64
N ILE A 287 -0.57 5.34 14.13
CA ILE A 287 0.63 5.69 14.88
C ILE A 287 0.80 7.21 15.04
N THR A 288 0.54 8.01 14.01
CA THR A 288 0.82 9.45 14.01
C THR A 288 -0.36 10.30 14.49
N ASP A 289 -1.58 9.90 14.13
CA ASP A 289 -2.79 10.71 14.27
C ASP A 289 -3.88 9.98 15.07
N LYS A 290 -3.48 8.96 15.85
CA LYS A 290 -4.34 8.21 16.78
C LYS A 290 -5.53 7.53 16.09
N GLY A 291 -5.39 7.15 14.83
CA GLY A 291 -6.42 6.40 14.11
C GLY A 291 -7.69 7.22 13.83
N ARG A 292 -7.56 8.55 13.71
CA ARG A 292 -8.68 9.45 13.39
C ARG A 292 -8.55 9.94 11.96
N PHE A 293 -9.61 9.83 11.18
CA PHE A 293 -9.67 10.38 9.84
C PHE A 293 -11.11 10.57 9.37
N GLY A 294 -11.27 11.33 8.30
CA GLY A 294 -12.57 11.58 7.73
C GLY A 294 -12.52 12.55 6.57
N CYS A 295 -13.70 12.80 6.02
CA CYS A 295 -13.91 13.84 5.03
C CYS A 295 -15.21 14.57 5.31
N ALA A 296 -15.35 15.77 4.77
CA ALA A 296 -16.59 16.52 4.76
C ALA A 296 -16.78 17.17 3.40
N ILE A 297 -17.99 17.06 2.85
CA ILE A 297 -18.42 17.80 1.66
C ILE A 297 -19.42 18.85 2.13
N THR A 298 -19.01 20.11 2.06
CA THR A 298 -19.74 21.21 2.69
C THR A 298 -19.96 22.36 1.72
N PRO A 299 -21.20 22.89 1.62
CA PRO A 299 -21.44 24.16 0.95
C PRO A 299 -20.64 25.29 1.59
N THR A 300 -20.18 26.24 0.78
CA THR A 300 -19.54 27.45 1.30
C THR A 300 -20.56 28.35 2.00
N GLN A 301 -20.12 29.12 2.99
CA GLN A 301 -21.00 30.08 3.69
C GLN A 301 -21.60 31.11 2.72
N THR A 302 -20.78 31.61 1.79
CA THR A 302 -21.24 32.51 0.72
C THR A 302 -22.30 31.83 -0.17
N GLY A 303 -22.09 30.57 -0.53
CA GLY A 303 -23.06 29.78 -1.31
C GLY A 303 -24.40 29.63 -0.59
N LEU A 304 -24.37 29.30 0.71
CA LEU A 304 -25.59 29.19 1.52
C LEU A 304 -26.33 30.53 1.64
N LYS A 305 -25.60 31.63 1.83
CA LYS A 305 -26.20 32.97 1.86
C LYS A 305 -26.84 33.34 0.52
N ASN A 306 -26.15 33.13 -0.60
CA ASN A 306 -26.68 33.38 -1.94
C ASN A 306 -27.94 32.55 -2.22
N ALA A 307 -27.95 31.29 -1.76
CA ALA A 307 -29.11 30.42 -1.88
C ALA A 307 -30.29 30.95 -1.07
N GLN A 308 -30.07 31.45 0.15
CA GLN A 308 -31.12 32.09 0.95
C GLN A 308 -31.69 33.32 0.23
N GLU A 309 -30.84 34.20 -0.27
CA GLU A 309 -31.25 35.39 -1.04
C GLU A 309 -32.04 35.02 -2.30
N TYR A 310 -31.61 33.97 -3.01
CA TYR A 310 -32.32 33.46 -4.19
C TYR A 310 -33.71 32.90 -3.84
N LEU A 311 -33.83 32.17 -2.73
CA LEU A 311 -35.09 31.64 -2.23
C LEU A 311 -36.04 32.77 -1.83
N ASP A 312 -35.58 33.74 -1.04
CA ASP A 312 -36.38 34.88 -0.59
C ASP A 312 -36.88 35.73 -1.77
N ALA A 313 -36.05 35.88 -2.81
CA ALA A 313 -36.43 36.59 -4.03
C ALA A 313 -37.44 35.83 -4.91
N THR A 314 -37.57 34.51 -4.74
CA THR A 314 -38.39 33.64 -5.59
C THR A 314 -39.59 33.02 -4.88
N SER A 315 -39.70 33.16 -3.56
CA SER A 315 -40.75 32.59 -2.72
C SER A 315 -42.14 33.22 -2.89
N ASP A 316 -42.22 34.43 -3.44
CA ASP A 316 -43.47 35.21 -3.51
C ASP A 316 -44.47 34.73 -4.58
N LYS A 317 -44.06 33.84 -5.50
CA LYS A 317 -44.93 33.37 -6.60
C LYS A 317 -44.87 31.86 -6.77
N PRO A 318 -46.02 31.17 -6.96
CA PRO A 318 -46.03 29.75 -7.31
C PRO A 318 -45.24 29.49 -8.61
N LEU A 319 -44.26 28.59 -8.56
CA LEU A 319 -43.43 28.23 -9.72
C LEU A 319 -44.23 27.43 -10.75
N HIS A 320 -44.31 27.96 -11.97
CA HIS A 320 -44.97 27.25 -13.07
C HIS A 320 -44.14 26.00 -13.50
N PRO A 321 -44.77 24.88 -13.91
CA PRO A 321 -44.08 23.66 -14.32
C PRO A 321 -42.89 23.82 -15.27
N ARG A 322 -43.02 24.73 -16.24
CA ARG A 322 -41.99 25.00 -17.25
C ARG A 322 -40.79 25.82 -16.76
N GLN A 323 -40.87 26.45 -15.59
CA GLN A 323 -39.81 27.29 -15.03
C GLN A 323 -38.98 26.56 -13.97
N ARG A 324 -39.38 25.35 -13.60
CA ARG A 324 -38.81 24.62 -12.46
C ARG A 324 -37.35 24.23 -12.67
N ASP A 325 -37.02 23.69 -13.84
CA ASP A 325 -35.65 23.24 -14.11
C ASP A 325 -34.69 24.43 -14.11
N ALA A 326 -35.11 25.54 -14.74
CA ALA A 326 -34.34 26.79 -14.72
C ALA A 326 -34.20 27.37 -13.30
N TRP A 327 -35.24 27.27 -12.49
CA TRP A 327 -35.20 27.72 -11.09
C TRP A 327 -34.30 26.84 -10.23
N LEU A 328 -34.34 25.51 -10.39
CA LEU A 328 -33.47 24.58 -9.67
C LEU A 328 -32.00 24.78 -10.08
N THR A 329 -31.73 24.99 -11.36
CA THR A 329 -30.39 25.37 -11.84
C THR A 329 -29.95 26.68 -11.20
N GLY A 330 -30.80 27.71 -11.19
CA GLY A 330 -30.47 28.99 -10.53
C GLY A 330 -30.17 28.85 -9.04
N LEU A 331 -30.91 28.00 -8.32
CA LEU A 331 -30.62 27.71 -6.91
C LEU A 331 -29.31 26.92 -6.73
N ARG A 332 -29.00 25.97 -7.62
CA ARG A 332 -27.71 25.26 -7.61
C ARG A 332 -26.54 26.21 -7.90
N ASP A 333 -26.70 27.11 -8.87
CA ASP A 333 -25.71 28.12 -9.21
C ASP A 333 -25.49 29.10 -8.06
N ALA A 334 -26.55 29.43 -7.31
CA ALA A 334 -26.47 30.28 -6.12
C ALA A 334 -25.65 29.62 -5.00
N ILE A 335 -25.87 28.32 -4.72
CA ILE A 335 -25.05 27.57 -3.77
C ILE A 335 -23.61 27.43 -4.28
N GLY A 336 -23.44 27.22 -5.59
CA GLY A 336 -22.14 27.05 -6.22
C GLY A 336 -21.52 25.69 -5.91
N LYS A 337 -20.19 25.62 -5.95
CA LYS A 337 -19.48 24.38 -5.61
C LYS A 337 -19.38 24.18 -4.10
N GLN A 338 -19.32 22.92 -3.69
CA GLN A 338 -19.10 22.50 -2.31
C GLN A 338 -17.63 22.13 -2.12
N GLU A 339 -17.06 22.54 -1.00
CA GLU A 339 -15.66 22.25 -0.67
C GLU A 339 -15.53 20.84 -0.08
N ILE A 340 -14.44 20.17 -0.46
CA ILE A 340 -14.04 18.87 0.11
C ILE A 340 -12.90 19.11 1.10
N ASP A 341 -13.17 18.80 2.37
CA ASP A 341 -12.16 18.69 3.42
C ASP A 341 -11.85 17.22 3.71
N VAL A 342 -10.58 16.88 3.86
CA VAL A 342 -10.11 15.55 4.26
C VAL A 342 -9.07 15.74 5.37
N HIS A 343 -9.23 15.03 6.47
CA HIS A 343 -8.37 15.13 7.64
C HIS A 343 -7.90 13.77 8.14
N GLY A 344 -6.78 13.76 8.86
CA GLY A 344 -6.15 12.56 9.42
C GLY A 344 -5.36 11.71 8.41
N ILE A 345 -5.70 11.78 7.13
CA ILE A 345 -5.00 11.09 6.03
C ILE A 345 -4.71 12.06 4.90
N ASN A 346 -3.78 11.69 4.02
CA ASN A 346 -3.52 12.47 2.81
C ASN A 346 -4.65 12.25 1.78
N ARG A 347 -5.31 13.35 1.38
CA ARG A 347 -6.37 13.40 0.36
C ARG A 347 -5.97 12.81 -0.99
N ASP A 348 -4.70 12.83 -1.34
CA ASP A 348 -4.20 12.34 -2.64
C ASP A 348 -4.08 10.80 -2.67
N THR A 349 -4.26 10.12 -1.55
CA THR A 349 -4.22 8.65 -1.47
C THR A 349 -5.56 8.03 -1.86
N ARG A 350 -5.54 6.74 -2.23
CA ARG A 350 -6.78 5.98 -2.50
C ARG A 350 -7.75 6.00 -1.32
N VAL A 351 -7.27 5.91 -0.08
CA VAL A 351 -8.11 6.02 1.13
C VAL A 351 -8.89 7.33 1.14
N GLY A 352 -8.23 8.46 0.86
CA GLY A 352 -8.85 9.78 0.79
C GLY A 352 -9.90 9.88 -0.32
N GLN A 353 -9.64 9.27 -1.47
CA GLN A 353 -10.57 9.25 -2.61
C GLN A 353 -11.82 8.42 -2.28
N VAL A 354 -11.65 7.21 -1.76
CA VAL A 354 -12.76 6.29 -1.46
C VAL A 354 -13.74 6.88 -0.44
N ILE A 355 -13.25 7.49 0.64
CA ILE A 355 -14.15 8.06 1.65
C ILE A 355 -14.94 9.26 1.11
N VAL A 356 -14.32 10.09 0.26
CA VAL A 356 -14.99 11.23 -0.38
C VAL A 356 -16.02 10.75 -1.40
N GLU A 357 -15.67 9.76 -2.23
CA GLU A 357 -16.57 9.19 -3.23
C GLU A 357 -17.77 8.51 -2.58
N ALA A 358 -17.56 7.72 -1.51
CA ALA A 358 -18.63 7.05 -0.79
C ALA A 358 -19.65 8.04 -0.20
N ASP A 359 -19.18 9.11 0.43
CA ASP A 359 -20.03 10.18 0.96
C ASP A 359 -20.77 10.92 -0.16
N TYR A 360 -20.07 11.31 -1.23
CA TYR A 360 -20.66 11.96 -2.39
C TYR A 360 -21.78 11.11 -3.01
N HIS A 361 -21.54 9.81 -3.19
CA HIS A 361 -22.50 8.88 -3.75
C HIS A 361 -23.71 8.65 -2.82
N MET A 362 -23.50 8.52 -1.50
CA MET A 362 -24.60 8.43 -0.53
C MET A 362 -25.54 9.64 -0.62
N LYS A 363 -24.96 10.83 -0.73
CA LYS A 363 -25.72 12.08 -0.86
C LYS A 363 -26.53 12.12 -2.15
N ARG A 364 -25.98 11.61 -3.26
CA ARG A 364 -26.70 11.49 -4.54
C ARG A 364 -27.87 10.51 -4.47
N ILE A 365 -27.69 9.35 -3.82
CA ILE A 365 -28.79 8.42 -3.53
C ILE A 365 -29.86 9.11 -2.68
N GLY A 366 -29.47 9.74 -1.58
CA GLY A 366 -30.41 10.40 -0.68
C GLY A 366 -31.18 11.54 -1.35
N MET A 367 -30.55 12.23 -2.30
CA MET A 367 -31.19 13.26 -3.12
C MET A 367 -31.96 12.71 -4.32
N GLY A 368 -31.98 11.40 -4.56
CA GLY A 368 -32.66 10.80 -5.72
C GLY A 368 -32.03 11.17 -7.07
N LEU A 369 -30.75 11.54 -7.05
CA LEU A 369 -29.94 11.73 -8.26
C LEU A 369 -29.35 10.41 -8.75
N GLU A 370 -29.28 9.42 -7.85
CA GLU A 370 -28.93 8.04 -8.15
C GLU A 370 -29.87 7.09 -7.40
N GLU A 371 -29.99 5.87 -7.91
CA GLU A 371 -30.92 4.88 -7.36
C GLU A 371 -30.31 4.12 -6.19
N GLY A 372 -31.01 4.04 -5.06
CA GLY A 372 -30.66 3.10 -3.99
C GLY A 372 -30.93 1.63 -4.36
N THR A 373 -30.83 0.75 -3.36
CA THR A 373 -31.33 -0.63 -3.44
C THR A 373 -32.78 -0.72 -2.99
N ALA A 374 -33.39 -1.90 -3.15
CA ALA A 374 -34.68 -2.18 -2.53
C ALA A 374 -34.56 -1.98 -1.00
N GLY A 375 -35.32 -1.03 -0.44
CA GLY A 375 -35.24 -0.65 0.97
C GLY A 375 -34.53 0.68 1.24
N VAL A 376 -33.89 1.29 0.22
CA VAL A 376 -33.22 2.60 0.34
C VAL A 376 -33.83 3.60 -0.67
N PRO A 377 -35.09 4.02 -0.46
CA PRO A 377 -35.65 5.13 -1.24
C PRO A 377 -34.90 6.43 -0.94
N SER A 378 -34.92 7.36 -1.89
CA SER A 378 -34.36 8.69 -1.64
C SER A 378 -35.12 9.40 -0.51
N TYR A 379 -34.46 10.32 0.19
CA TYR A 379 -35.10 11.13 1.22
C TYR A 379 -36.33 11.87 0.67
N LEU A 380 -36.21 12.43 -0.54
CA LEU A 380 -37.29 13.14 -1.21
C LEU A 380 -38.51 12.24 -1.49
N GLU A 381 -38.31 10.98 -1.86
CA GLU A 381 -39.38 10.01 -2.10
C GLU A 381 -40.16 9.65 -0.83
N MET A 382 -39.50 9.65 0.32
CA MET A 382 -40.14 9.35 1.60
C MET A 382 -40.97 10.51 2.16
N ILE A 383 -40.77 11.75 1.67
CA ILE A 383 -41.56 12.89 2.11
C ILE A 383 -43.02 12.68 1.74
N SER A 384 -43.91 12.82 2.73
CA SER A 384 -45.36 12.82 2.55
C SER A 384 -45.92 14.11 3.15
N VAL A 385 -46.71 14.86 2.36
CA VAL A 385 -47.39 16.07 2.83
C VAL A 385 -48.86 15.73 3.01
N PRO A 386 -49.40 15.75 4.25
CA PRO A 386 -50.83 15.54 4.47
C PRO A 386 -51.67 16.61 3.75
N PRO A 387 -52.89 16.29 3.28
CA PRO A 387 -53.78 17.28 2.69
C PRO A 387 -53.96 18.50 3.62
N GLY A 388 -53.56 19.68 3.15
CA GLY A 388 -53.61 20.93 3.92
C GLY A 388 -52.42 21.20 4.87
N GLY A 389 -51.50 20.25 5.06
CA GLY A 389 -50.31 20.43 5.94
C GLY A 389 -49.17 21.21 5.28
N SER A 390 -48.38 21.95 6.05
CA SER A 390 -47.18 22.64 5.51
C SER A 390 -46.09 21.64 5.10
N PRO A 391 -45.29 21.95 4.06
CA PRO A 391 -44.11 21.14 3.75
C PRO A 391 -43.15 21.18 4.96
N PRO A 392 -42.27 20.17 5.12
CA PRO A 392 -41.23 20.25 6.12
C PRO A 392 -40.40 21.52 5.93
N PRO A 393 -39.94 22.17 7.01
CA PRO A 393 -39.04 23.31 6.91
C PRO A 393 -37.78 22.93 6.12
N MET A 394 -37.20 23.92 5.46
CA MET A 394 -35.96 23.80 4.70
C MET A 394 -34.78 23.64 5.66
N ASP A 395 -34.57 22.42 6.17
CA ASP A 395 -33.40 22.08 6.98
C ASP A 395 -32.26 21.60 6.07
N VAL A 396 -31.02 21.88 6.47
CA VAL A 396 -29.86 21.21 5.88
C VAL A 396 -29.74 19.84 6.53
N LEU A 397 -29.85 18.79 5.74
CA LEU A 397 -29.69 17.42 6.23
C LEU A 397 -28.21 17.13 6.34
N ARG A 398 -27.75 16.61 7.48
CA ARG A 398 -26.38 16.15 7.64
C ARG A 398 -26.37 14.63 7.74
N TRP A 399 -25.66 13.96 6.84
CA TRP A 399 -25.45 12.51 6.85
C TRP A 399 -23.96 12.20 6.87
N TRP A 400 -23.55 11.23 7.68
CA TRP A 400 -22.17 10.78 7.65
C TRP A 400 -22.00 9.30 7.95
N PHE A 401 -20.98 8.70 7.35
CA PHE A 401 -20.56 7.34 7.66
C PHE A 401 -19.71 7.29 8.92
N THR A 402 -19.91 6.24 9.73
CA THR A 402 -19.08 5.94 10.89
C THR A 402 -19.13 4.45 11.26
N LEU A 403 -18.36 4.05 12.28
CA LEU A 403 -18.21 2.67 12.73
C LEU A 403 -19.55 2.06 13.21
N ASN A 404 -19.80 0.81 12.84
CA ASN A 404 -20.94 0.01 13.27
C ASN A 404 -20.52 -1.41 13.67
N TYR A 405 -19.46 -1.50 14.47
CA TYR A 405 -19.04 -2.77 15.06
C TYR A 405 -19.63 -2.95 16.45
N LYS A 406 -19.91 -4.20 16.81
CA LYS A 406 -20.43 -4.59 18.13
C LYS A 406 -19.31 -4.86 19.11
N ALA A 407 -18.29 -5.61 18.68
CA ALA A 407 -17.21 -6.10 19.53
C ALA A 407 -15.96 -6.48 18.71
N ILE A 408 -14.85 -6.65 19.41
CA ILE A 408 -13.67 -7.37 18.95
C ILE A 408 -13.56 -8.61 19.83
N ASN A 409 -13.75 -9.79 19.27
CA ASN A 409 -13.46 -11.01 20.01
C ASN A 409 -11.94 -11.21 20.05
N ALA A 410 -11.43 -11.72 21.16
CA ALA A 410 -10.02 -12.04 21.33
C ALA A 410 -9.85 -13.36 22.07
N THR A 411 -8.76 -14.07 21.79
CA THR A 411 -8.35 -15.19 22.67
C THR A 411 -7.86 -14.68 24.03
N GLU A 412 -7.84 -15.53 25.05
CA GLU A 412 -7.39 -15.17 26.41
C GLU A 412 -5.99 -14.53 26.42
N LYS A 413 -5.09 -15.07 25.59
CA LYS A 413 -3.71 -14.57 25.43
C LYS A 413 -3.58 -13.35 24.50
N ARG A 414 -4.69 -12.89 23.90
CA ARG A 414 -4.71 -11.80 22.90
C ARG A 414 -3.81 -12.07 21.69
N GLU A 415 -3.77 -13.33 21.26
CA GLU A 415 -2.97 -13.78 20.11
C GLU A 415 -3.82 -14.03 18.85
N ALA A 416 -5.13 -13.82 18.95
CA ALA A 416 -6.04 -13.88 17.82
C ALA A 416 -7.23 -12.96 18.11
N PHE A 417 -7.68 -12.23 17.09
CA PHE A 417 -8.77 -11.27 17.16
C PHE A 417 -9.72 -11.41 15.97
N GLU A 418 -11.00 -11.15 16.19
CA GLU A 418 -12.05 -11.20 15.18
C GLU A 418 -12.96 -9.97 15.32
N LEU A 419 -13.26 -9.30 14.20
CA LEU A 419 -14.14 -8.13 14.19
C LEU A 419 -15.61 -8.58 14.11
N GLN A 420 -16.43 -8.17 15.06
CA GLN A 420 -17.84 -8.57 15.14
C GLN A 420 -18.77 -7.40 14.84
N GLY A 421 -19.45 -7.44 13.69
CA GLY A 421 -20.49 -6.47 13.34
C GLY A 421 -20.59 -6.17 11.84
N PRO A 422 -21.61 -5.40 11.44
CA PRO A 422 -21.85 -5.00 10.05
C PRO A 422 -20.83 -3.98 9.51
N GLY A 423 -20.04 -3.36 10.39
CA GLY A 423 -18.87 -2.56 10.05
C GLY A 423 -19.12 -1.08 9.87
N VAL A 424 -20.08 -0.71 9.03
CA VAL A 424 -20.38 0.70 8.71
C VAL A 424 -21.85 1.04 8.99
N GLN A 425 -22.10 2.26 9.48
CA GLN A 425 -23.44 2.84 9.55
C GLN A 425 -23.44 4.27 9.06
N VAL A 426 -24.64 4.76 8.75
CA VAL A 426 -24.94 6.17 8.50
C VAL A 426 -25.60 6.74 9.74
N LEU A 427 -25.05 7.85 10.24
CA LEU A 427 -25.70 8.71 11.22
C LEU A 427 -26.24 9.98 10.55
N CYS A 428 -27.15 10.65 11.25
CA CYS A 428 -27.81 11.83 10.74
C CYS A 428 -28.04 12.91 11.80
N GLU A 429 -28.13 14.15 11.33
CA GLU A 429 -28.47 15.33 12.11
C GLU A 429 -29.22 16.33 11.22
N ASN A 430 -30.06 17.18 11.81
CA ASN A 430 -30.61 18.38 11.16
C ASN A 430 -29.74 19.59 11.52
N GLU A 431 -29.27 20.35 10.54
CA GLU A 431 -28.55 21.61 10.72
C GLU A 431 -29.49 22.79 10.41
N LEU A 432 -29.38 23.86 11.22
CA LEU A 432 -30.05 25.13 10.95
C LEU A 432 -29.08 26.12 10.31
N LEU A 433 -29.60 27.05 9.50
CA LEU A 433 -28.82 28.17 8.98
C LEU A 433 -29.09 29.43 9.81
N ASP A 434 -28.03 30.13 10.21
CA ASP A 434 -28.14 31.48 10.75
C ASP A 434 -28.35 32.53 9.65
N ALA A 435 -28.56 33.79 10.04
CA ALA A 435 -28.81 34.90 9.10
C ALA A 435 -27.62 35.21 8.16
N GLN A 436 -26.44 34.64 8.44
CA GLN A 436 -25.21 34.79 7.67
C GLN A 436 -24.88 33.52 6.87
N GLY A 437 -25.76 32.51 6.86
CA GLY A 437 -25.53 31.22 6.20
C GLY A 437 -24.58 30.29 6.97
N GLY A 438 -24.29 30.60 8.24
CA GLY A 438 -23.56 29.72 9.16
C GLY A 438 -24.42 28.54 9.60
N ARG A 439 -23.80 27.36 9.70
CA ARG A 439 -24.49 26.11 10.08
C ARG A 439 -24.47 25.91 11.59
N ILE A 440 -25.63 25.68 12.18
CA ILE A 440 -25.82 25.41 13.60
C ILE A 440 -26.20 23.94 13.76
N HIS A 441 -25.33 23.18 14.44
CA HIS A 441 -25.56 21.80 14.84
C HIS A 441 -26.66 21.70 15.90
N THR A 442 -27.70 20.89 15.65
CA THR A 442 -28.81 20.69 16.58
C THR A 442 -28.65 19.45 17.45
N ASN A 443 -27.78 18.52 17.08
CA ASN A 443 -27.66 17.16 17.64
C ASN A 443 -28.98 16.38 17.67
N THR A 444 -29.95 16.76 16.84
CA THR A 444 -31.25 16.10 16.71
C THR A 444 -31.54 15.77 15.26
N ALA A 445 -32.33 14.72 15.03
CA ALA A 445 -32.76 14.34 13.69
C ALA A 445 -34.29 14.20 13.63
N THR A 446 -34.91 14.69 12.56
CA THR A 446 -36.33 14.42 12.30
C THR A 446 -36.56 12.93 12.05
N ALA A 447 -37.78 12.45 12.27
CA ALA A 447 -38.13 11.05 12.03
C ALA A 447 -37.80 10.59 10.60
N LEU A 448 -38.00 11.48 9.61
CA LEU A 448 -37.69 11.21 8.22
C LEU A 448 -36.19 11.10 7.96
N ASN A 449 -35.40 12.03 8.51
CA ASN A 449 -33.95 12.05 8.40
C ASN A 449 -33.35 10.77 9.03
N ALA A 450 -33.81 10.40 10.22
CA ALA A 450 -33.44 9.17 10.91
C ALA A 450 -33.89 7.90 10.16
N THR A 451 -34.98 7.96 9.38
CA THR A 451 -35.43 6.82 8.57
C THR A 451 -34.49 6.57 7.40
N PHE A 452 -34.03 7.62 6.72
CA PHE A 452 -33.04 7.48 5.64
C PHE A 452 -31.75 6.82 6.15
N ALA A 453 -31.16 7.36 7.21
CA ALA A 453 -29.92 6.84 7.78
C ALA A 453 -30.04 5.38 8.24
N ARG A 454 -31.18 5.03 8.86
CA ARG A 454 -31.48 3.65 9.27
C ARG A 454 -31.63 2.71 8.08
N ASN A 455 -32.37 3.12 7.05
CA ASN A 455 -32.57 2.32 5.84
C ASN A 455 -31.25 2.08 5.12
N PHE A 456 -30.42 3.11 4.99
CA PHE A 456 -29.10 3.01 4.39
C PHE A 456 -28.22 2.02 5.17
N THR A 457 -28.19 2.15 6.50
CA THR A 457 -27.42 1.27 7.39
C THR A 457 -27.89 -0.19 7.30
N GLN A 458 -29.21 -0.43 7.33
CA GLN A 458 -29.78 -1.78 7.29
C GLN A 458 -29.55 -2.50 5.96
N ASN A 459 -29.41 -1.75 4.87
CA ASN A 459 -29.23 -2.29 3.52
C ASN A 459 -27.81 -2.06 2.99
N TYR A 460 -26.83 -1.81 3.87
CA TYR A 460 -25.46 -1.50 3.50
C TYR A 460 -24.80 -2.62 2.68
N ASP A 461 -25.03 -3.88 3.04
CA ASP A 461 -24.50 -5.03 2.29
C ASP A 461 -25.07 -5.09 0.87
N ALA A 462 -26.39 -4.90 0.73
CA ALA A 462 -27.03 -4.87 -0.58
C ALA A 462 -26.53 -3.68 -1.42
N LEU A 463 -26.33 -2.53 -0.79
CA LEU A 463 -25.72 -1.35 -1.44
C LEU A 463 -24.28 -1.64 -1.87
N SER A 464 -23.52 -2.39 -1.08
CA SER A 464 -22.13 -2.76 -1.39
C SER A 464 -22.02 -3.72 -2.57
N VAL A 465 -23.00 -4.62 -2.74
CA VAL A 465 -23.13 -5.48 -3.93
C VAL A 465 -23.46 -4.64 -5.18
N LYS A 466 -24.37 -3.67 -5.06
CA LYS A 466 -24.77 -2.81 -6.19
C LYS A 466 -23.66 -1.79 -6.55
N TYR A 467 -22.98 -1.27 -5.54
CA TYR A 467 -22.00 -0.19 -5.61
C TYR A 467 -20.76 -0.58 -4.78
N PRO A 468 -19.74 -1.17 -5.42
CA PRO A 468 -18.54 -1.69 -4.73
C PRO A 468 -17.78 -0.66 -3.88
N ILE A 469 -17.97 0.64 -4.13
CA ILE A 469 -17.40 1.73 -3.31
C ILE A 469 -17.72 1.59 -1.81
N TYR A 470 -18.90 1.06 -1.46
CA TYR A 470 -19.26 0.84 -0.06
C TYR A 470 -18.49 -0.34 0.54
N ALA A 471 -18.25 -1.41 -0.21
CA ALA A 471 -17.37 -2.49 0.25
C ALA A 471 -15.91 -2.00 0.38
N GLU A 472 -15.42 -1.14 -0.52
CA GLU A 472 -14.09 -0.52 -0.37
C GLU A 472 -13.97 0.31 0.91
N MET A 473 -15.00 1.11 1.22
CA MET A 473 -15.04 1.90 2.45
C MET A 473 -15.10 1.01 3.70
N LYS A 474 -15.85 -0.10 3.68
CA LYS A 474 -15.80 -1.09 4.77
C LYS A 474 -14.40 -1.66 4.93
N ASN A 475 -13.74 -2.07 3.85
CA ASN A 475 -12.36 -2.58 3.89
C ASN A 475 -11.38 -1.56 4.50
N ILE A 476 -11.54 -0.27 4.19
CA ILE A 476 -10.76 0.81 4.82
C ILE A 476 -11.03 0.87 6.34
N PHE A 477 -12.29 0.76 6.77
CA PHE A 477 -12.61 0.76 8.21
C PHE A 477 -12.03 -0.46 8.91
N ASP A 478 -12.05 -1.63 8.27
CA ASP A 478 -11.51 -2.88 8.81
C ASP A 478 -10.00 -2.77 8.97
N LEU A 479 -9.28 -2.34 7.94
CA LEU A 479 -7.83 -2.09 7.98
C LEU A 479 -7.46 -1.04 9.04
N ALA A 480 -8.28 -0.01 9.21
CA ALA A 480 -8.07 1.02 10.22
C ALA A 480 -8.25 0.49 11.65
N ILE A 481 -9.22 -0.41 11.87
CA ILE A 481 -9.38 -1.11 13.15
C ILE A 481 -8.20 -2.03 13.40
N VAL A 482 -7.76 -2.81 12.40
CA VAL A 482 -6.56 -3.66 12.52
C VAL A 482 -5.33 -2.82 12.88
N SER A 483 -5.14 -1.68 12.22
CA SER A 483 -4.03 -0.77 12.47
C SER A 483 -4.07 -0.20 13.89
N ALA A 484 -5.26 0.21 14.36
CA ALA A 484 -5.45 0.70 15.72
C ALA A 484 -5.28 -0.41 16.78
N LEU A 485 -5.66 -1.65 16.45
CA LEU A 485 -5.45 -2.80 17.33
C LEU A 485 -3.96 -3.13 17.49
N ILE A 486 -3.19 -3.07 16.38
CA ILE A 486 -1.73 -3.25 16.40
C ILE A 486 -1.08 -2.24 17.35
N GLU A 487 -1.50 -0.98 17.32
CA GLU A 487 -1.00 0.08 18.22
C GLU A 487 -1.43 -0.16 19.67
N LYS A 488 -2.74 -0.31 19.92
CA LYS A 488 -3.30 -0.40 21.27
C LYS A 488 -2.75 -1.60 22.05
N GLU A 489 -2.75 -2.77 21.41
CA GLU A 489 -2.31 -4.02 22.03
C GLU A 489 -0.79 -4.20 21.94
N ARG A 490 -0.09 -3.23 21.35
CA ARG A 490 1.37 -3.28 21.13
C ARG A 490 1.79 -4.55 20.40
N LEU A 491 0.99 -5.01 19.44
CA LEU A 491 1.22 -6.28 18.75
C LEU A 491 2.57 -6.29 18.03
N ALA A 492 2.94 -5.14 17.46
CA ALA A 492 4.23 -4.96 16.81
C ALA A 492 5.42 -5.15 17.78
N ASP A 493 5.30 -4.69 19.03
CA ASP A 493 6.33 -4.90 20.04
C ASP A 493 6.43 -6.37 20.46
N GLN A 494 5.29 -7.07 20.54
CA GLN A 494 5.22 -8.49 20.89
C GLN A 494 5.88 -9.37 19.83
N THR A 495 5.88 -8.95 18.57
CA THR A 495 6.49 -9.67 17.44
C THR A 495 7.81 -9.04 16.97
N HIS A 496 8.37 -8.09 17.70
CA HIS A 496 9.59 -7.36 17.33
C HIS A 496 9.55 -6.71 15.93
N TRP A 497 8.37 -6.29 15.47
CA TRP A 497 8.19 -5.64 14.18
C TRP A 497 8.35 -4.12 14.31
N ASN A 498 9.46 -3.58 13.80
CA ASN A 498 9.79 -2.16 13.92
C ASN A 498 9.21 -1.29 12.78
N MET A 499 8.45 -1.91 11.86
CA MET A 499 7.78 -1.24 10.73
C MET A 499 8.73 -0.35 9.91
N THR A 500 9.92 -0.88 9.62
CA THR A 500 11.03 -0.10 9.03
C THR A 500 10.77 0.38 7.61
N HIS A 501 9.74 -0.14 6.92
CA HIS A 501 9.41 0.21 5.54
C HIS A 501 7.97 0.76 5.39
N PHE A 502 6.99 0.15 6.04
CA PHE A 502 5.58 0.55 6.05
C PHE A 502 5.28 1.62 7.11
N GLY A 503 6.04 1.68 8.20
CA GLY A 503 5.82 2.66 9.27
C GLY A 503 6.00 4.13 8.84
N PRO A 504 5.72 5.10 9.73
CA PRO A 504 5.73 6.53 9.39
C PRO A 504 7.07 7.10 8.91
N LYS A 505 8.18 6.45 9.28
CA LYS A 505 9.54 6.80 8.85
C LYS A 505 10.08 5.86 7.77
N GLY A 506 9.26 4.93 7.29
CA GLY A 506 9.65 3.93 6.31
C GLY A 506 9.65 4.46 4.89
N SER A 507 10.30 3.72 3.99
CA SER A 507 10.53 4.15 2.59
C SER A 507 9.42 3.71 1.61
N TYR A 508 8.38 3.02 2.06
CA TYR A 508 7.25 2.70 1.19
C TYR A 508 6.47 3.97 0.85
N THR A 509 6.18 4.16 -0.44
CA THR A 509 5.42 5.32 -0.92
C THR A 509 4.10 4.82 -1.51
N PRO A 510 2.97 5.01 -0.81
CA PRO A 510 1.66 4.72 -1.37
C PRO A 510 1.43 5.51 -2.66
N GLN A 511 0.69 4.92 -3.60
CA GLN A 511 0.31 5.62 -4.80
C GLN A 511 -0.60 6.81 -4.47
N THR A 512 -0.38 7.90 -5.21
CA THR A 512 -1.18 9.13 -5.09
C THR A 512 -1.80 9.47 -6.43
N SER A 513 -2.99 10.06 -6.41
CA SER A 513 -3.62 10.68 -7.57
C SER A 513 -4.16 12.06 -7.22
N PRO A 514 -4.42 12.93 -8.20
CA PRO A 514 -4.95 14.27 -7.95
C PRO A 514 -6.25 14.21 -7.14
N ALA A 515 -6.26 14.78 -5.94
CA ALA A 515 -7.44 14.74 -5.08
C ALA A 515 -8.52 15.77 -5.49
N PRO A 516 -9.81 15.39 -5.48
CA PRO A 516 -10.92 16.29 -5.79
C PRO A 516 -11.05 17.41 -4.73
N GLN A 517 -10.98 18.68 -5.14
CA GLN A 517 -11.03 19.84 -4.23
C GLN A 517 -12.45 20.33 -3.96
N ASP A 518 -13.32 20.17 -4.94
CA ASP A 518 -14.68 20.64 -4.92
C ASP A 518 -15.60 19.69 -5.69
N VAL A 519 -16.91 19.80 -5.44
CA VAL A 519 -17.96 19.12 -6.20
C VAL A 519 -19.10 20.06 -6.52
N ASP A 520 -19.85 19.76 -7.57
CA ASP A 520 -21.10 20.44 -7.85
C ASP A 520 -22.11 20.24 -6.70
N SER A 521 -22.94 21.25 -6.47
CA SER A 521 -23.95 21.22 -5.41
C SER A 521 -24.88 20.02 -5.48
N ILE A 522 -24.89 19.23 -4.39
CA ILE A 522 -25.79 18.09 -4.22
C ILE A 522 -27.10 18.57 -3.61
N MET A 523 -28.02 18.97 -4.49
CA MET A 523 -29.35 19.43 -4.11
C MET A 523 -30.40 18.95 -5.12
N ASN A 524 -31.55 18.54 -4.62
CA ASN A 524 -32.67 18.15 -5.46
C ASN A 524 -34.03 18.61 -4.87
N MET A 525 -35.09 18.54 -5.68
CA MET A 525 -36.43 19.01 -5.34
C MET A 525 -37.49 17.97 -5.70
N ARG A 526 -38.53 17.86 -4.88
CA ARG A 526 -39.76 17.13 -5.18
C ARG A 526 -41.00 18.03 -5.03
N ILE A 527 -42.07 17.67 -5.73
CA ILE A 527 -43.35 18.36 -5.66
C ILE A 527 -44.41 17.41 -5.12
N ILE A 528 -45.12 17.85 -4.09
CA ILE A 528 -46.24 17.13 -3.49
C ILE A 528 -47.38 18.13 -3.32
N ASP A 529 -48.56 17.85 -3.88
CA ASP A 529 -49.75 18.72 -3.78
C ASP A 529 -49.50 20.21 -4.08
N ARG A 530 -48.77 20.48 -5.18
CA ARG A 530 -48.37 21.83 -5.65
C ARG A 530 -47.42 22.58 -4.70
N LYS A 531 -46.82 21.91 -3.71
CA LYS A 531 -45.79 22.46 -2.82
C LYS A 531 -44.40 21.97 -3.24
N HIS A 532 -43.45 22.90 -3.27
CA HIS A 532 -42.04 22.62 -3.58
C HIS A 532 -41.33 22.21 -2.29
N ILE A 533 -40.64 21.09 -2.33
CA ILE A 533 -39.81 20.61 -1.23
C ILE A 533 -38.39 20.50 -1.77
N ILE A 534 -37.51 21.32 -1.24
CA ILE A 534 -36.09 21.31 -1.58
C ILE A 534 -35.34 20.64 -0.42
N ALA A 535 -34.28 19.91 -0.72
CA ALA A 535 -33.38 19.39 0.30
C ALA A 535 -31.93 19.64 -0.14
N GLY A 536 -31.16 20.25 0.76
CA GLY A 536 -29.70 20.31 0.67
C GLY A 536 -29.09 19.32 1.66
N VAL A 537 -27.94 18.76 1.31
CA VAL A 537 -27.25 17.78 2.16
C VAL A 537 -25.79 18.16 2.41
N SER A 538 -25.38 18.00 3.67
CA SER A 538 -24.03 18.15 4.19
C SER A 538 -23.58 16.86 4.89
N GLY A 539 -22.34 16.82 5.38
CA GLY A 539 -21.80 15.70 6.15
C GLY A 539 -20.61 15.05 5.46
N GLY A 540 -20.36 13.75 5.68
CA GLY A 540 -19.06 13.19 5.34
C GLY A 540 -18.80 11.75 5.77
N VAL A 541 -17.53 11.49 6.06
CA VAL A 541 -17.07 10.26 6.73
C VAL A 541 -16.36 10.66 8.02
N SER A 542 -16.63 9.95 9.10
CA SER A 542 -15.93 10.15 10.37
C SER A 542 -15.57 8.80 10.98
N PHE A 543 -14.26 8.57 11.08
CA PHE A 543 -13.68 7.42 11.73
C PHE A 543 -12.84 7.87 12.93
N ASP A 544 -13.07 7.24 14.07
CA ASP A 544 -12.29 7.44 15.29
C ASP A 544 -12.11 6.09 15.99
N SER A 545 -10.94 5.48 15.82
CA SER A 545 -10.65 4.17 16.41
C SER A 545 -10.81 4.17 17.93
N SER A 546 -10.55 5.28 18.61
CA SER A 546 -10.63 5.38 20.08
C SER A 546 -12.04 5.17 20.63
N GLN A 547 -13.07 5.32 19.80
CA GLN A 547 -14.46 5.06 20.18
C GLN A 547 -14.78 3.56 20.22
N PHE A 548 -14.03 2.74 19.46
CA PHE A 548 -14.32 1.34 19.27
C PHE A 548 -13.22 0.38 19.75
N VAL A 549 -11.94 0.69 19.51
CA VAL A 549 -10.78 -0.14 19.90
C VAL A 549 -10.46 0.12 21.39
N LYS A 550 -11.42 -0.37 22.17
CA LYS A 550 -11.69 -0.35 23.60
C LYS A 550 -11.33 -1.55 24.45
N ASP A 551 -10.89 -1.43 25.69
CA ASP A 551 -10.90 -2.61 26.57
C ASP A 551 -12.34 -3.13 26.77
N GLU A 552 -13.30 -2.20 26.88
CA GLU A 552 -14.73 -2.51 27.02
C GLU A 552 -15.34 -3.24 25.82
N ASN A 553 -14.76 -3.09 24.63
CA ASN A 553 -15.26 -3.68 23.40
C ASN A 553 -14.45 -4.92 22.97
N ILE A 554 -13.34 -5.22 23.66
CA ILE A 554 -12.56 -6.43 23.44
C ILE A 554 -13.07 -7.50 24.40
N HIS A 555 -13.73 -8.52 23.86
CA HIS A 555 -14.30 -9.61 24.62
C HIS A 555 -13.48 -10.88 24.44
N VAL A 556 -13.14 -11.53 25.55
CA VAL A 556 -12.45 -12.82 25.49
C VAL A 556 -13.45 -13.89 25.05
N ASP A 557 -13.12 -14.61 23.97
CA ASP A 557 -13.84 -15.76 23.50
C ASP A 557 -13.37 -17.03 24.24
N ASP A 558 -14.24 -17.58 25.08
CA ASP A 558 -13.99 -18.78 25.88
C ASP A 558 -14.37 -20.08 25.13
N TYR A 559 -14.90 -20.02 23.90
CA TYR A 559 -15.36 -21.20 23.15
C TYR A 559 -14.22 -21.96 22.44
N GLY A 560 -13.00 -21.40 22.42
CA GLY A 560 -11.78 -22.07 21.93
C GLY A 560 -11.67 -22.21 20.40
N LEU A 561 -12.70 -21.81 19.63
CA LEU A 561 -12.70 -21.86 18.17
C LEU A 561 -11.62 -20.97 17.57
N MET A 562 -11.48 -19.72 18.04
CA MET A 562 -10.41 -18.82 17.61
C MET A 562 -9.02 -19.34 17.95
N SER A 563 -8.87 -20.04 19.07
CA SER A 563 -7.60 -20.68 19.44
C SER A 563 -7.28 -21.84 18.51
N ALA A 564 -8.27 -22.66 18.13
CA ALA A 564 -8.11 -23.73 17.16
C ALA A 564 -7.74 -23.19 15.77
N GLU A 565 -8.49 -22.19 15.28
CA GLU A 565 -8.21 -21.51 14.01
C GLU A 565 -6.80 -20.91 13.96
N ARG A 566 -6.33 -20.29 15.05
CA ARG A 566 -4.95 -19.82 15.15
C ARG A 566 -3.93 -20.95 15.04
N ILE A 567 -4.15 -22.07 15.75
CA ILE A 567 -3.23 -23.20 15.72
C ILE A 567 -3.17 -23.82 14.30
N GLU A 568 -4.33 -24.02 13.68
CA GLU A 568 -4.43 -24.56 12.32
C GLU A 568 -3.87 -23.58 11.26
N SER A 569 -3.90 -22.28 11.55
CA SER A 569 -3.38 -21.22 10.68
C SER A 569 -1.91 -20.87 10.92
N SER A 570 -1.20 -21.65 11.75
CA SER A 570 0.21 -21.43 12.06
C SER A 570 1.08 -21.39 10.78
N VAL A 571 2.21 -20.71 10.89
CA VAL A 571 3.15 -20.52 9.77
C VAL A 571 3.64 -21.90 9.30
N PRO A 572 3.38 -22.30 8.05
CA PRO A 572 3.79 -23.61 7.58
C PRO A 572 5.30 -23.74 7.58
N GLN A 573 5.85 -24.84 8.12
CA GLN A 573 7.28 -25.13 8.03
C GLN A 573 7.77 -25.26 6.57
N THR A 574 6.84 -25.51 5.65
CA THR A 574 7.08 -25.62 4.20
C THR A 574 7.03 -24.29 3.47
N ILE A 575 6.75 -23.17 4.15
CA ILE A 575 6.74 -21.86 3.49
C ILE A 575 8.13 -21.55 2.96
N ASN A 576 8.21 -21.13 1.68
CA ASN A 576 9.47 -20.70 1.10
C ASN A 576 10.03 -19.49 1.86
N HIS A 577 11.34 -19.29 1.80
CA HIS A 577 12.02 -18.16 2.46
C HIS A 577 11.40 -16.80 2.13
N HIS A 578 11.05 -16.59 0.85
CA HIS A 578 10.36 -15.39 0.36
C HIS A 578 8.83 -15.47 0.40
N GLY A 579 8.27 -16.55 0.95
CA GLY A 579 6.83 -16.70 1.11
C GLY A 579 6.32 -15.79 2.22
N TRP A 580 5.31 -14.98 1.92
CA TRP A 580 4.70 -14.01 2.85
C TRP A 580 3.19 -14.22 3.03
N TRP A 581 2.61 -15.23 2.36
CA TRP A 581 1.21 -15.62 2.51
C TRP A 581 1.04 -17.14 2.28
N TRP A 582 -0.06 -17.70 2.79
CA TRP A 582 -0.45 -19.11 2.64
C TRP A 582 -1.97 -19.29 2.80
N ASP A 583 -2.48 -20.47 2.46
CA ASP A 583 -3.90 -20.85 2.62
C ASP A 583 -4.12 -21.83 3.76
#